data_AF-A0A959KF43-F1
#
_entry.id   AF-A0A959KF43-F1
#
_cell.length_a   1.000
_cell.length_b   1.000
_cell.length_c   1.000
_cell.angle_alpha   90.00
_cell.angle_beta   90.00
_cell.angle_gamma   90.00
#
_symmetry.space_group_name_H-M   'P 1'
#
loop_
_entity.id
_entity.type
_entity.pdbx_description
1 polymer ?
#
loop_
_entity_poly.entity_id
_entity_poly.type
_entity_poly.pdbx_seq_one_letter_code
_entity_poly.pdbx_strand_id
1 'polypeptide(L)'
;MRIHSIFMLLFLASIWMFCSSPDRNSAGPSPAIPGVQQLTQRIARDSLNPVWYAERGKLYAINEAYDLAIQDLQQAIRLGSDQVDYYHELANVFLDNYRSREALEVMEKAAERFPDSIGTELKLSEIQFTLKQYDGSI
;
A
#
# COMPACT_ATOMS: atom_id res chain seq x y z
N MET A 1 48.82 -30.15 26.10
CA MET A 1 48.49 -30.35 24.67
C MET A 1 47.03 -30.83 24.52
N ARG A 2 46.02 -30.02 24.91
CA ARG A 2 44.58 -30.38 24.81
C ARG A 2 43.67 -29.14 24.73
N ILE A 3 44.11 -28.07 24.06
CA ILE A 3 43.29 -26.84 23.91
C ILE A 3 42.74 -26.72 22.47
N HIS A 4 43.36 -27.40 21.49
CA HIS A 4 42.92 -27.36 20.09
C HIS A 4 41.75 -28.30 19.73
N SER A 5 41.40 -29.28 20.58
CA SER A 5 40.26 -30.18 20.31
C SER A 5 38.89 -29.64 20.72
N ILE A 6 38.82 -28.58 21.53
CA ILE A 6 37.53 -27.99 21.94
C ILE A 6 37.09 -26.92 20.94
N PHE A 7 38.04 -26.23 20.30
CA PHE A 7 37.73 -25.18 19.33
C PHE A 7 37.22 -25.73 17.98
N MET A 8 37.46 -27.01 17.68
CA MET A 8 37.01 -27.66 16.44
C MET A 8 35.63 -28.34 16.57
N LEU A 9 34.98 -28.27 17.73
CA LEU A 9 33.62 -28.80 17.95
C LEU A 9 32.56 -27.71 18.17
N LEU A 10 32.96 -26.44 18.25
CA LEU A 10 32.04 -25.30 18.34
C LEU A 10 31.73 -24.66 16.98
N PHE A 11 32.09 -25.30 15.86
CA PHE A 11 31.80 -24.82 14.50
C PHE A 11 30.69 -25.61 13.79
N LEU A 12 30.14 -26.65 14.42
CA LEU A 12 29.06 -27.48 13.86
C LEU A 12 27.69 -27.26 14.52
N ALA A 13 27.56 -26.25 15.38
CA ALA A 13 26.30 -25.91 16.07
C ALA A 13 25.71 -24.54 15.65
N SER A 14 26.24 -23.91 14.58
CA SER A 14 25.78 -22.59 14.11
C SER A 14 24.85 -22.64 12.89
N ILE A 15 24.49 -23.83 12.39
CA ILE A 15 23.67 -23.97 11.16
C ILE A 15 22.19 -24.29 11.45
N TRP A 16 21.76 -24.30 12.72
CA TRP A 16 20.36 -24.46 13.11
C TRP A 16 19.69 -23.18 13.63
N MET A 17 20.28 -22.01 13.37
CA MET A 17 19.67 -20.71 13.68
C MET A 17 19.52 -19.85 12.41
N PHE A 18 19.22 -20.51 11.29
CA PHE A 18 18.81 -19.86 10.05
C PHE A 18 17.55 -20.53 9.51
N CYS A 19 16.45 -20.40 10.25
CA CYS A 19 15.10 -20.46 9.71
C CYS A 19 14.08 -20.06 10.79
N SER A 20 13.94 -18.76 10.98
CA SER A 20 12.60 -18.19 11.15
C SER A 20 12.41 -17.24 9.98
N SER A 21 11.78 -17.74 8.91
CA SER A 21 11.15 -16.86 7.94
C SER A 21 10.23 -15.91 8.72
N PRO A 22 10.29 -14.58 8.49
CA PRO A 22 9.25 -13.73 9.03
C PRO A 22 7.94 -14.21 8.43
N ASP A 23 7.01 -14.64 9.27
CA ASP A 23 5.65 -14.97 8.87
C ASP A 23 5.10 -13.79 8.08
N ARG A 24 4.85 -13.97 6.78
CA ARG A 24 4.20 -12.96 5.92
C ARG A 24 2.79 -12.58 6.41
N ASN A 25 2.31 -13.22 7.48
CA ASN A 25 1.00 -13.02 8.09
C ASN A 25 1.07 -12.56 9.55
N SER A 26 2.24 -12.20 10.11
CA SER A 26 2.24 -11.43 11.36
C SER A 26 1.92 -9.98 11.01
N ALA A 27 0.66 -9.74 10.63
CA ALA A 27 0.08 -8.43 10.85
C ALA A 27 0.30 -8.15 12.34
N GLY A 28 1.25 -7.27 12.64
CA GLY A 28 1.30 -6.64 13.95
C GLY A 28 -0.10 -6.11 14.28
N PRO A 29 -0.44 -5.88 15.57
CA PRO A 29 -1.76 -5.40 15.92
C PRO A 29 -2.11 -4.24 14.99
N SER A 30 -3.09 -4.45 14.11
CA SER A 30 -3.57 -3.38 13.24
C SER A 30 -3.81 -2.21 14.18
N PRO A 31 -3.29 -1.00 13.88
CA PRO A 31 -3.60 0.16 14.70
C PRO A 31 -5.10 0.14 14.95
N ALA A 32 -5.50 0.42 16.19
CA ALA A 32 -6.89 0.32 16.63
C ALA A 32 -7.70 1.46 16.00
N ILE A 33 -7.88 1.37 14.68
CA ILE A 33 -8.57 2.33 13.84
C ILE A 33 -10.05 1.96 13.89
N PRO A 34 -10.92 2.86 14.41
CA PRO A 34 -12.36 2.64 14.42
C PRO A 34 -12.87 2.30 13.02
N GLY A 35 -13.76 1.31 12.92
CA GLY A 35 -14.36 0.88 11.65
C GLY A 35 -13.57 -0.16 10.85
N VAL A 36 -12.24 -0.24 10.98
CA VAL A 36 -11.41 -1.22 10.25
C VAL A 36 -11.81 -2.66 10.55
N GLN A 37 -12.11 -2.99 11.81
CA GLN A 37 -12.54 -4.34 12.19
C GLN A 37 -13.89 -4.71 11.53
N GLN A 38 -14.83 -3.77 11.45
CA GLN A 38 -16.12 -4.00 10.82
C GLN A 38 -15.97 -4.23 9.31
N LEU A 39 -15.15 -3.43 8.64
CA LEU A 39 -14.87 -3.60 7.20
C LEU A 39 -14.13 -4.91 6.93
N THR A 40 -13.21 -5.30 7.81
CA THR A 40 -12.53 -6.60 7.73
C THR A 40 -13.52 -7.77 7.81
N GLN A 41 -14.52 -7.69 8.69
CA GLN A 41 -15.59 -8.69 8.74
C GLN A 41 -16.47 -8.68 7.47
N ARG A 42 -16.74 -7.51 6.88
CA ARG A 42 -17.48 -7.42 5.61
C ARG A 42 -16.71 -8.07 4.46
N ILE A 43 -15.42 -7.76 4.34
CA ILE A 43 -14.51 -8.36 3.36
C ILE A 43 -14.46 -9.88 3.52
N ALA A 44 -14.41 -10.39 4.76
CA ALA A 44 -14.42 -11.83 5.02
C ALA A 44 -15.71 -12.53 4.57
N ARG A 45 -16.84 -11.82 4.55
CA ARG A 45 -18.13 -12.34 4.07
C ARG A 45 -18.32 -12.19 2.57
N ASP A 46 -17.78 -11.12 2.00
CA ASP A 46 -17.89 -10.76 0.59
C ASP A 46 -16.58 -10.13 0.12
N SER A 47 -15.65 -10.98 -0.32
CA SER A 47 -14.29 -10.60 -0.72
C SER A 47 -14.19 -10.08 -2.15
N LEU A 48 -15.28 -10.12 -2.91
CA LEU A 48 -15.32 -9.65 -4.29
C LEU A 48 -15.90 -8.23 -4.40
N ASN A 49 -16.35 -7.66 -3.29
CA ASN A 49 -16.90 -6.31 -3.29
C ASN A 49 -15.79 -5.26 -3.09
N PRO A 50 -15.46 -4.48 -4.14
CA PRO A 50 -14.36 -3.52 -4.09
C PRO A 50 -14.62 -2.35 -3.15
N VAL A 51 -15.89 -2.05 -2.84
CA VAL A 51 -16.26 -0.95 -1.95
C VAL A 51 -15.69 -1.17 -0.56
N TRP A 52 -15.71 -2.41 -0.05
CA TRP A 52 -15.20 -2.68 1.31
C TRP A 52 -13.69 -2.47 1.43
N TYR A 53 -12.95 -2.80 0.37
CA TYR A 53 -11.52 -2.52 0.32
C TYR A 53 -11.29 -1.01 0.20
N ALA A 54 -11.98 -0.30 -0.69
CA ALA A 54 -11.80 1.14 -0.85
C ALA A 54 -12.10 1.90 0.45
N GLU A 55 -13.21 1.59 1.11
CA GLU A 55 -13.59 2.22 2.38
C GLU A 55 -12.57 1.93 3.50
N ARG A 56 -12.03 0.71 3.54
CA ARG A 56 -11.01 0.36 4.54
C ARG A 56 -9.68 1.05 4.22
N GLY A 57 -9.34 1.16 2.95
CA GLY A 57 -8.20 1.92 2.45
C GLY A 57 -8.26 3.40 2.84
N LYS A 58 -9.42 4.04 2.70
CA LYS A 58 -9.65 5.43 3.15
C LYS A 58 -9.45 5.58 4.66
N LEU A 59 -9.95 4.65 5.46
CA LEU A 59 -9.72 4.68 6.91
C LEU A 59 -8.23 4.53 7.25
N TYR A 60 -7.52 3.65 6.57
CA TYR A 60 -6.07 3.54 6.73
C TYR A 60 -5.36 4.84 6.35
N ALA A 61 -5.76 5.50 5.25
CA ALA A 61 -5.19 6.76 4.80
C ALA A 61 -5.35 7.90 5.81
N ILE A 62 -6.57 8.08 6.35
CA ILE A 62 -6.86 9.12 7.36
C ILE A 62 -6.07 8.89 8.66
N ASN A 63 -5.64 7.66 8.92
CA ASN A 63 -4.83 7.29 10.08
C ASN A 63 -3.34 7.13 9.72
N GLU A 64 -2.91 7.69 8.58
CA GLU A 64 -1.54 7.72 8.08
C GLU A 64 -0.91 6.31 7.89
N ALA A 65 -1.75 5.26 7.86
CA ALA A 65 -1.35 3.89 7.59
C ALA A 65 -1.26 3.65 6.07
N TYR A 66 -0.42 4.43 5.40
CA TYR A 66 -0.41 4.56 3.94
C TYR A 66 -0.17 3.24 3.20
N ASP A 67 0.72 2.38 3.68
CA ASP A 67 1.00 1.09 3.02
C ASP A 67 -0.23 0.17 3.01
N LEU A 68 -1.00 0.16 4.10
CA LEU A 68 -2.25 -0.61 4.18
C LEU A 68 -3.33 0.02 3.29
N ALA A 69 -3.41 1.36 3.27
CA ALA A 69 -4.31 2.09 2.40
C ALA A 69 -4.07 1.79 0.92
N ILE A 70 -2.81 1.82 0.48
CA ILE A 70 -2.38 1.51 -0.88
C ILE A 70 -2.77 0.07 -1.25
N GLN A 71 -2.50 -0.90 -0.37
CA GLN A 71 -2.83 -2.30 -0.63
C GLN A 71 -4.34 -2.52 -0.87
N ASP A 72 -5.18 -1.90 -0.03
CA ASP A 72 -6.63 -2.00 -0.11
C ASP A 72 -7.20 -1.27 -1.34
N LEU A 73 -6.75 -0.05 -1.62
CA LEU A 73 -7.19 0.70 -2.79
C LEU A 73 -6.79 0.01 -4.10
N GLN A 74 -5.58 -0.55 -4.16
CA GLN A 74 -5.17 -1.37 -5.30
C GLN A 74 -6.01 -2.64 -5.43
N GLN A 75 -6.44 -3.27 -4.32
CA GLN A 75 -7.34 -4.41 -4.37
C GLN A 75 -8.72 -4.00 -4.92
N ALA A 76 -9.25 -2.86 -4.50
CA ALA A 76 -10.51 -2.32 -5.01
C ALA A 76 -10.45 -2.08 -6.54
N ILE A 77 -9.34 -1.54 -7.04
CA ILE A 77 -9.08 -1.36 -8.48
C ILE A 77 -8.97 -2.72 -9.20
N ARG A 78 -8.21 -3.68 -8.65
CA ARG A 78 -8.02 -5.02 -9.25
C ARG A 78 -9.31 -5.82 -9.38
N LEU A 79 -10.25 -5.64 -8.47
CA LEU A 79 -11.57 -6.29 -8.53
C LEU A 79 -12.44 -5.76 -9.67
N GLY A 80 -11.95 -4.82 -10.50
CA GLY A 80 -12.58 -4.41 -11.74
C GLY A 80 -13.69 -3.37 -11.55
N SER A 81 -13.58 -2.55 -10.50
CA SER A 81 -14.53 -1.45 -10.28
C SER A 81 -14.33 -0.36 -11.33
N ASP A 82 -15.39 0.03 -12.02
CA ASP A 82 -15.42 1.15 -12.97
C ASP A 82 -15.55 2.52 -12.26
N GLN A 83 -15.05 2.60 -11.01
CA GLN A 83 -15.12 3.80 -10.19
C GLN A 83 -13.79 4.54 -10.23
N VAL A 84 -13.81 5.68 -10.92
CA VAL A 84 -12.66 6.58 -11.03
C VAL A 84 -12.16 7.09 -9.67
N ASP A 85 -13.06 7.20 -8.69
CA ASP A 85 -12.75 7.63 -7.32
C ASP A 85 -11.65 6.77 -6.68
N TYR A 86 -11.57 5.46 -6.99
CA TYR A 86 -10.55 4.60 -6.39
C TYR A 86 -9.13 4.95 -6.86
N TYR A 87 -9.01 5.41 -8.11
CA TYR A 87 -7.74 5.91 -8.64
C TYR A 87 -7.38 7.25 -8.01
N HIS A 88 -8.36 8.14 -7.86
CA HIS A 88 -8.16 9.44 -7.24
C HIS A 88 -7.72 9.33 -5.78
N GLU A 89 -8.31 8.40 -5.04
CA GLU A 89 -7.95 8.12 -3.65
C GLU A 89 -6.57 7.46 -3.57
N LEU A 90 -6.27 6.50 -4.46
CA LEU A 90 -4.95 5.89 -4.48
C LEU A 90 -3.85 6.92 -4.80
N ALA A 91 -4.10 7.83 -5.74
CA ALA A 91 -3.18 8.92 -6.05
C ALA A 91 -2.99 9.87 -4.86
N ASN A 92 -4.06 10.23 -4.16
CA ASN A 92 -3.97 11.03 -2.93
C ASN A 92 -3.08 10.34 -1.88
N VAL A 93 -3.32 9.06 -1.61
CA VAL A 93 -2.54 8.30 -0.64
C VAL A 93 -1.07 8.23 -1.03
N PHE A 94 -0.76 8.13 -2.33
CA PHE A 94 0.63 8.22 -2.78
C PHE A 94 1.25 9.61 -2.54
N LEU A 95 0.52 10.70 -2.79
CA LEU A 95 1.00 12.06 -2.51
C LEU A 95 1.22 12.29 -1.01
N ASP A 96 0.28 11.87 -0.16
CA ASP A 96 0.38 11.98 1.30
C ASP A 96 1.55 11.15 1.85
N ASN A 97 1.92 10.07 1.15
CA ASN A 97 3.07 9.23 1.45
C ASN A 97 4.35 9.68 0.70
N TYR A 98 4.42 10.91 0.18
CA TYR A 98 5.59 11.49 -0.53
C TYR A 98 6.04 10.71 -1.79
N ARG A 99 5.14 9.93 -2.38
CA ARG A 99 5.38 9.05 -3.55
C ARG A 99 4.75 9.63 -4.81
N SER A 100 5.16 10.86 -5.14
CA SER A 100 4.52 11.64 -6.20
C SER A 100 4.66 11.04 -7.61
N ARG A 101 5.70 10.24 -7.87
CA ARG A 101 5.84 9.52 -9.14
C ARG A 101 4.75 8.46 -9.28
N GLU A 102 4.52 7.66 -8.26
CA GLU A 102 3.45 6.65 -8.28
C GLU A 102 2.06 7.29 -8.32
N ALA A 103 1.87 8.44 -7.67
CA ALA A 103 0.63 9.20 -7.79
C ALA A 103 0.35 9.64 -9.24
N LEU A 104 1.37 10.15 -9.93
CA LEU A 104 1.27 10.53 -11.35
C LEU A 104 0.93 9.32 -12.23
N GLU A 105 1.64 8.20 -12.07
CA GLU A 105 1.38 6.98 -12.84
C GLU A 105 -0.05 6.44 -12.65
N VAL A 106 -0.61 6.55 -11.44
CA VAL A 106 -2.00 6.14 -11.17
C VAL A 106 -2.98 7.08 -11.85
N MET A 107 -2.74 8.39 -11.82
CA MET A 107 -3.63 9.36 -12.45
C MET A 107 -3.57 9.36 -13.97
N GLU A 108 -2.41 9.08 -14.57
CA GLU A 108 -2.28 8.85 -16.01
C GLU A 108 -3.12 7.64 -16.45
N LYS A 109 -3.03 6.52 -15.72
CA LYS A 109 -3.89 5.35 -15.95
C LYS A 109 -5.37 5.67 -15.76
N ALA A 110 -5.72 6.53 -14.80
CA ALA A 110 -7.09 6.97 -14.59
C ALA A 110 -7.60 7.78 -15.77
N ALA A 111 -6.81 8.73 -16.29
CA ALA A 111 -7.14 9.53 -17.46
C ALA A 111 -7.32 8.66 -18.72
N GLU A 112 -6.43 7.69 -18.93
CA GLU A 112 -6.56 6.72 -20.03
C GLU A 112 -7.84 5.88 -19.93
N ARG A 113 -8.21 5.47 -18.71
CA ARG A 113 -9.37 4.62 -18.47
C ARG A 113 -10.69 5.39 -18.48
N PHE A 114 -10.68 6.63 -18.03
CA PHE A 114 -11.85 7.50 -17.86
C PHE A 114 -11.68 8.82 -18.63
N PRO A 115 -11.57 8.80 -19.97
CA PRO A 115 -11.21 9.96 -20.78
C PRO A 115 -12.24 11.09 -20.74
N ASP A 116 -13.50 10.80 -20.39
CA ASP A 116 -14.57 11.80 -20.28
C ASP A 116 -14.66 12.44 -18.89
N SER A 117 -13.81 12.00 -17.93
CA SER A 117 -13.84 12.49 -16.56
C SER A 117 -13.06 13.78 -16.41
N ILE A 118 -13.76 14.92 -16.51
CA ILE A 118 -13.19 16.26 -16.27
C ILE A 118 -12.45 16.32 -14.92
N GLY A 119 -13.02 15.72 -13.87
CA GLY A 119 -12.39 15.69 -12.55
C GLY A 119 -11.04 14.96 -12.54
N THR A 120 -10.88 13.93 -13.37
CA THR A 120 -9.62 13.19 -13.51
C THR A 120 -8.57 14.01 -14.23
N GLU A 121 -8.93 14.64 -15.33
CA GLU A 121 -8.04 15.53 -16.08
C GLU A 121 -7.57 16.72 -15.26
N LEU A 122 -8.48 17.33 -14.50
CA LEU A 122 -8.14 18.43 -13.59
C LEU A 122 -7.14 17.99 -12.52
N LYS A 123 -7.37 16.83 -11.90
CA LYS A 123 -6.50 16.32 -10.85
C LYS A 123 -5.14 15.87 -11.39
N LEU A 124 -5.09 15.26 -12.57
CA LEU A 124 -3.84 14.94 -13.26
C LEU A 124 -3.05 16.22 -13.57
N SER A 125 -3.72 17.25 -14.10
CA SER A 125 -3.11 18.55 -14.39
C SER A 125 -2.55 19.22 -13.12
N GLU A 126 -3.28 19.14 -12.01
CA GLU A 126 -2.84 19.65 -10.71
C GLU A 126 -1.55 18.95 -10.24
N ILE A 127 -1.50 17.62 -10.30
CA ILE A 127 -0.31 16.84 -9.92
C ILE A 127 0.88 17.20 -10.83
N GLN A 128 0.68 17.25 -12.15
CA GLN A 128 1.74 17.59 -13.10
C GLN A 128 2.25 19.02 -12.90
N PHE A 129 1.35 19.98 -12.67
CA PHE A 129 1.72 21.36 -12.43
C PHE A 129 2.51 21.51 -11.13
N THR A 130 2.07 20.82 -10.08
CA THR A 130 2.77 20.76 -8.79
C THR A 130 4.18 20.22 -8.99
N LEU A 131 4.34 19.04 -9.62
CA LEU A 131 5.65 18.42 -9.82
C LEU A 131 6.58 19.29 -10.67
N LYS A 132 6.08 19.90 -11.75
CA LYS A 132 6.84 20.81 -12.60
C LYS A 132 7.41 22.01 -11.84
N GLN A 133 6.70 22.52 -10.83
CA GLN A 133 7.22 23.61 -9.99
C GLN A 133 8.35 23.14 -9.07
N TYR A 134 8.29 21.89 -8.60
CA TYR A 134 9.30 21.33 -7.69
C TYR A 134 10.53 20.74 -8.40
N ASP A 135 10.48 20.51 -9.72
CA ASP A 135 11.63 20.06 -10.52
C ASP A 135 12.85 21.02 -10.44
N GLY A 136 12.64 22.28 -10.04
CA GLY A 136 13.72 23.26 -9.81
C GLY A 136 14.30 23.28 -8.38
N SER A 137 13.84 22.39 -7.49
CA SER A 137 14.21 22.38 -6.06
C SER A 137 15.31 21.36 -5.69
N ILE A 138 15.97 20.76 -6.69
CA ILE A 138 17.02 19.74 -6.54
C ILE A 138 18.41 20.35 -6.67
#